data_AF-A0A968WZI1-F1
#
_entry.id   AF-A0A968WZI1-F1
#
_cell.length_a   1.000
_cell.length_b   1.000
_cell.length_c   1.000
_cell.angle_alpha   90.00
_cell.angle_beta   90.00
_cell.angle_gamma   90.00
#
_symmetry.space_group_name_H-M   'P 1'
#
loop_
_entity.id
_entity.type
_entity.pdbx_description
1 polymer ?
#
loop_
_entity_poly.entity_id
_entity_poly.type
_entity_poly.pdbx_seq_one_letter_code
_entity_poly.pdbx_strand_id
1 'polypeptide(L)'
;MFLTLAALPLAALAQAEKPEAPQAWSANVPLLGDLGVSVQSQPAIAMAGVGPGANVLVSWTDERNTVPDIFASVYSNNTAAQSNVRITGRTDTDENFDEPGDPRDDSSSSAIVESGGRAFVAYSTVQEIVLARRDVAGMWVSRTEMSLNNEVWYAHARAPSLVSTGGNGDNLVVVWQDYRNRNWDIYSARCNGATMTCRANVKVNNDPGTGMSAVWQLRPRLVAKGNSLIAVWEDHRDGGTSTPHIYASFSADGGASWGTNVRVDVGNDPGTNPSVAYEPNGQPWVVWERHVGELTAPADIYAAKWNGAAWDMPIRMDKAPDGKRAGKTAVAVNANNAAFFCVGGRA
;
A
#
# COMPACT_ATOMS: atom_id res chain seq x y z
N MET A 1 -26.42 0.42 -31.03
CA MET A 1 -26.37 1.16 -32.32
C MET A 1 -24.94 1.09 -32.82
N PHE A 2 -24.75 0.77 -34.10
CA PHE A 2 -23.54 0.20 -34.73
C PHE A 2 -22.20 0.88 -34.37
N LEU A 3 -21.18 0.06 -34.10
CA LEU A 3 -19.77 0.47 -34.04
C LEU A 3 -19.12 0.21 -35.41
N THR A 4 -18.71 1.26 -36.10
CA THR A 4 -17.90 1.20 -37.32
C THR A 4 -16.42 1.05 -36.97
N LEU A 5 -15.76 0.03 -37.52
CA LEU A 5 -14.30 -0.11 -37.52
C LEU A 5 -13.70 0.92 -38.49
N ALA A 6 -12.68 1.65 -38.05
CA ALA A 6 -11.69 2.25 -38.93
C ALA A 6 -10.30 1.89 -38.40
N ALA A 7 -9.54 1.15 -39.20
CA ALA A 7 -8.16 0.80 -38.95
C ALA A 7 -7.23 1.90 -39.48
N LEU A 8 -6.21 2.26 -38.70
CA LEU A 8 -4.96 2.84 -39.19
C LEU A 8 -3.78 2.22 -38.43
N PRO A 9 -2.65 1.92 -39.12
CA PRO A 9 -1.55 1.14 -38.56
C PRO A 9 -0.42 2.02 -38.01
N LEU A 10 0.22 1.61 -36.92
CA LEU A 10 1.68 1.69 -36.78
C LEU A 10 2.15 0.69 -35.72
N ALA A 11 3.14 -0.11 -36.11
CA ALA A 11 3.65 -1.27 -35.40
C ALA A 11 4.59 -0.92 -34.23
N ALA A 12 4.84 -1.95 -33.41
CA ALA A 12 5.78 -2.03 -32.29
C ALA A 12 5.30 -1.51 -30.91
N LEU A 13 4.09 -1.91 -30.51
CA LEU A 13 3.84 -2.32 -29.13
C LEU A 13 3.44 -3.78 -29.21
N ALA A 14 4.35 -4.68 -28.82
CA ALA A 14 3.94 -6.05 -28.57
C ALA A 14 2.88 -6.00 -27.49
N GLN A 15 1.65 -6.31 -27.89
CA GLN A 15 0.53 -6.60 -27.00
C GLN A 15 1.05 -7.50 -25.87
N ALA A 16 1.03 -7.00 -24.64
CA ALA A 16 0.70 -7.89 -23.54
C ALA A 16 -0.66 -8.48 -23.91
N GLU A 17 -0.66 -9.71 -24.39
CA GLU A 17 -1.86 -10.43 -24.77
C GLU A 17 -2.86 -10.33 -23.62
N LYS A 18 -4.00 -9.70 -23.92
CA LYS A 18 -5.23 -9.87 -23.16
C LYS A 18 -5.37 -11.37 -22.89
N PRO A 19 -5.65 -11.82 -21.65
CA PRO A 19 -5.85 -13.25 -21.38
C PRO A 19 -6.80 -13.83 -22.43
N GLU A 20 -6.32 -14.86 -23.14
CA GLU A 20 -7.16 -15.64 -24.04
C GLU A 20 -8.29 -16.25 -23.20
N ALA A 21 -9.52 -15.91 -23.58
CA ALA A 21 -10.77 -16.05 -22.84
C ALA A 21 -10.96 -15.08 -21.64
N PRO A 22 -12.13 -14.41 -21.52
CA PRO A 22 -12.47 -13.74 -20.29
C PRO A 22 -12.54 -14.81 -19.20
N GLN A 23 -11.59 -14.81 -18.27
CA GLN A 23 -11.83 -15.46 -17.00
C GLN A 23 -13.05 -14.76 -16.42
N ALA A 24 -14.18 -15.46 -16.45
CA ALA A 24 -15.40 -14.96 -15.83
C ALA A 24 -15.07 -14.78 -14.35
N TRP A 25 -15.14 -13.54 -13.87
CA TRP A 25 -15.11 -13.28 -12.44
C TRP A 25 -16.17 -14.17 -11.80
N SER A 26 -15.78 -14.91 -10.77
CA SER A 26 -16.76 -15.55 -9.91
C SER A 26 -17.64 -14.48 -9.27
N ALA A 27 -18.82 -14.87 -8.79
CA ALA A 27 -19.63 -13.98 -7.99
C ALA A 27 -18.81 -13.44 -6.80
N ASN A 28 -19.06 -12.19 -6.41
CA ASN A 28 -18.49 -11.64 -5.19
C ASN A 28 -18.88 -12.53 -4.02
N VAL A 29 -17.89 -13.03 -3.29
CA VAL A 29 -18.11 -13.81 -2.07
C VAL A 29 -17.92 -12.86 -0.89
N PRO A 30 -18.96 -12.58 -0.09
CA PRO A 30 -18.79 -11.88 1.16
C PRO A 30 -17.77 -12.65 2.00
N LEU A 31 -16.70 -11.97 2.41
CA LEU A 31 -15.68 -12.57 3.27
C LEU A 31 -16.25 -12.91 4.66
N LEU A 32 -17.35 -12.25 5.05
CA LEU A 32 -18.06 -12.44 6.29
C LEU A 32 -19.58 -12.37 6.09
N GLY A 33 -20.31 -13.06 6.96
CA GLY A 33 -21.73 -12.84 7.21
C GLY A 33 -21.95 -12.05 8.50
N ASP A 34 -21.15 -11.01 8.76
CA ASP A 34 -21.45 -10.14 9.89
C ASP A 34 -22.72 -9.36 9.56
N LEU A 35 -23.79 -9.66 10.29
CA LEU A 35 -25.11 -9.03 10.15
C LEU A 35 -25.26 -7.79 11.05
N GLY A 36 -24.17 -7.39 11.73
CA GLY A 36 -24.13 -6.17 12.54
C GLY A 36 -24.14 -4.89 11.71
N VAL A 37 -24.46 -3.77 12.36
CA VAL A 37 -24.48 -2.41 11.78
C VAL A 37 -23.13 -1.70 11.89
N SER A 38 -22.01 -2.41 11.77
CA SER A 38 -20.68 -1.77 11.84
C SER A 38 -20.20 -1.30 10.47
N VAL A 39 -19.48 -0.17 10.47
CA VAL A 39 -18.74 0.28 9.29
C VAL A 39 -17.45 -0.54 9.21
N GLN A 40 -17.22 -1.14 8.04
CA GLN A 40 -16.01 -1.90 7.72
C GLN A 40 -15.30 -1.25 6.53
N SER A 41 -13.99 -1.03 6.63
CA SER A 41 -13.25 -0.28 5.62
C SER A 41 -11.78 -0.71 5.50
N GLN A 42 -11.06 -0.11 4.52
CA GLN A 42 -9.61 -0.27 4.29
C GLN A 42 -9.11 -1.73 4.31
N PRO A 43 -9.67 -2.62 3.47
CA PRO A 43 -9.19 -3.99 3.44
C PRO A 43 -7.76 -4.06 2.91
N ALA A 44 -6.93 -4.87 3.56
CA ALA A 44 -5.63 -5.30 3.07
C ALA A 44 -5.67 -6.81 2.83
N ILE A 45 -5.06 -7.25 1.73
CA ILE A 45 -5.03 -8.65 1.33
C ILE A 45 -3.61 -9.11 1.10
N ALA A 46 -3.30 -10.32 1.56
CA ALA A 46 -2.06 -11.01 1.30
C ALA A 46 -2.35 -12.44 0.87
N MET A 47 -1.51 -12.97 -0.02
CA MET A 47 -1.63 -14.34 -0.50
C MET A 47 -0.25 -14.99 -0.63
N ALA A 48 -0.16 -16.25 -0.24
CA ALA A 48 1.00 -17.10 -0.50
C ALA A 48 0.58 -18.46 -1.05
N GLY A 49 1.22 -18.87 -2.14
CA GLY A 49 0.86 -20.06 -2.91
C GLY A 49 -0.10 -19.74 -4.05
N VAL A 50 -0.48 -20.79 -4.79
CA VAL A 50 -1.40 -20.71 -5.93
C VAL A 50 -2.44 -21.84 -5.86
N GLY A 51 -3.65 -21.56 -6.35
CA GLY A 51 -4.74 -22.54 -6.37
C GLY A 51 -5.33 -22.81 -4.98
N PRO A 52 -6.05 -23.94 -4.80
CA PRO A 52 -6.73 -24.25 -3.54
C PRO A 52 -5.81 -24.20 -2.31
N GLY A 53 -4.57 -24.69 -2.42
CA GLY A 53 -3.62 -24.70 -1.30
C GLY A 53 -3.06 -23.33 -0.88
N ALA A 54 -3.50 -22.22 -1.49
CA ALA A 54 -3.03 -20.90 -1.13
C ALA A 54 -3.54 -20.48 0.25
N ASN A 55 -2.66 -19.85 1.03
CA ASN A 55 -3.07 -19.11 2.22
C ASN A 55 -3.41 -17.68 1.79
N VAL A 56 -4.60 -17.22 2.18
CA VAL A 56 -5.05 -15.85 1.96
C VAL A 56 -5.35 -15.24 3.32
N LEU A 57 -4.80 -14.06 3.57
CA LEU A 57 -5.11 -13.25 4.73
C LEU A 57 -5.80 -11.98 4.23
N VAL A 58 -6.95 -11.66 4.82
CA VAL A 58 -7.58 -10.35 4.66
C VAL A 58 -7.68 -9.71 6.03
N SER A 59 -7.21 -8.48 6.16
CA SER A 59 -7.42 -7.63 7.34
C SER A 59 -8.21 -6.38 6.96
N TRP A 60 -8.96 -5.81 7.91
CA TRP A 60 -9.77 -4.61 7.69
C TRP A 60 -9.96 -3.82 8.98
N THR A 61 -10.31 -2.55 8.81
CA THR A 61 -10.75 -1.67 9.91
C THR A 61 -12.22 -1.91 10.18
N ASP A 62 -12.59 -2.05 11.45
CA ASP A 62 -13.95 -2.37 11.88
C ASP A 62 -14.39 -1.51 13.07
N GLU A 63 -15.52 -0.84 12.92
CA GLU A 63 -16.07 0.09 13.92
C GLU A 63 -17.12 -0.56 14.82
N ARG A 64 -17.15 -1.90 14.91
CA ARG A 64 -18.12 -2.60 15.78
C ARG A 64 -17.91 -2.35 17.27
N ASN A 65 -16.72 -1.91 17.66
CA ASN A 65 -16.37 -1.55 19.03
C ASN A 65 -16.37 -0.02 19.17
N THR A 66 -16.33 0.49 20.40
CA THR A 66 -16.34 1.93 20.68
C THR A 66 -15.18 2.69 20.03
N VAL A 67 -14.15 1.96 19.61
CA VAL A 67 -12.98 2.44 18.90
C VAL A 67 -12.75 1.53 17.68
N PRO A 68 -12.42 2.08 16.49
CA PRO A 68 -12.10 1.26 15.33
C PRO A 68 -10.97 0.27 15.62
N ASP A 69 -11.13 -0.97 15.18
CA ASP A 69 -10.19 -2.05 15.44
C ASP A 69 -9.76 -2.73 14.15
N ILE A 70 -8.59 -3.37 14.17
CA ILE A 70 -8.16 -4.22 13.05
C ILE A 70 -8.60 -5.65 13.28
N PHE A 71 -9.37 -6.17 12.34
CA PHE A 71 -9.78 -7.57 12.29
C PHE A 71 -9.13 -8.30 11.12
N ALA A 72 -9.10 -9.63 11.19
CA ALA A 72 -8.65 -10.47 10.10
C ALA A 72 -9.43 -11.78 9.94
N SER A 73 -9.38 -12.27 8.70
CA SER A 73 -9.82 -13.59 8.28
C SER A 73 -8.70 -14.26 7.50
N VAL A 74 -8.43 -15.52 7.83
CA VAL A 74 -7.44 -16.36 7.18
C VAL A 74 -8.15 -17.50 6.47
N TYR A 75 -7.88 -17.64 5.18
CA TYR A 75 -8.40 -18.70 4.34
C TYR A 75 -7.26 -19.64 3.94
N SER A 76 -7.57 -20.92 3.94
CA SER A 76 -6.74 -21.98 3.38
C SER A 76 -7.67 -22.94 2.65
N ASN A 77 -7.32 -23.44 1.46
CA ASN A 77 -8.22 -24.33 0.70
C ASN A 77 -9.59 -23.70 0.43
N ASN A 78 -9.62 -22.40 0.14
CA ASN A 78 -10.85 -21.60 -0.06
C ASN A 78 -11.86 -21.71 1.10
N THR A 79 -11.41 -22.14 2.28
CA THR A 79 -12.22 -22.27 3.47
C THR A 79 -11.66 -21.31 4.52
N ALA A 80 -12.53 -20.57 5.21
CA ALA A 80 -12.11 -19.73 6.31
C ALA A 80 -11.56 -20.63 7.44
N ALA A 81 -10.23 -20.69 7.58
CA ALA A 81 -9.57 -21.44 8.64
C ALA A 81 -9.81 -20.74 9.99
N GLN A 82 -9.84 -19.41 9.97
CA GLN A 82 -10.26 -18.54 11.05
C GLN A 82 -10.90 -17.30 10.44
N SER A 83 -12.06 -16.91 10.91
CA SER A 83 -12.77 -15.72 10.43
C SER A 83 -12.99 -14.74 11.56
N ASN A 84 -12.89 -13.45 11.23
CA ASN A 84 -13.35 -12.37 12.11
C ASN A 84 -12.61 -12.29 13.46
N VAL A 85 -11.28 -12.41 13.43
CA VAL A 85 -10.44 -12.36 14.63
C VAL A 85 -9.93 -10.94 14.84
N ARG A 86 -10.18 -10.35 16.03
CA ARG A 86 -9.62 -9.06 16.44
C ARG A 86 -8.10 -9.18 16.60
N ILE A 87 -7.34 -8.38 15.85
CA ILE A 87 -5.88 -8.34 15.88
C ILE A 87 -5.37 -7.32 16.89
N THR A 88 -6.09 -6.21 17.09
CA THR A 88 -5.83 -5.27 18.19
C THR A 88 -6.08 -5.99 19.52
N GLY A 89 -5.09 -6.01 20.41
CA GLY A 89 -5.17 -6.83 21.64
C GLY A 89 -4.90 -6.06 22.90
N ARG A 90 -5.18 -4.77 22.91
CA ARG A 90 -5.34 -4.03 24.14
C ARG A 90 -6.82 -3.73 24.39
N THR A 91 -7.13 -3.60 25.67
CA THR A 91 -8.43 -3.19 26.22
C THR A 91 -8.38 -1.73 26.65
N ASP A 92 -7.32 -0.99 26.30
CA ASP A 92 -7.22 0.43 26.62
C ASP A 92 -8.12 1.23 25.68
N THR A 93 -8.82 2.17 26.28
CA THR A 93 -9.70 3.14 25.63
C THR A 93 -8.92 4.26 24.92
N ASP A 94 -7.60 4.13 24.83
CA ASP A 94 -6.69 5.15 24.32
C ASP A 94 -6.44 5.01 22.82
N GLU A 95 -7.17 4.14 22.12
CA GLU A 95 -7.09 3.97 20.67
C GLU A 95 -7.90 5.04 19.88
N ASN A 96 -8.04 6.29 20.36
CA ASN A 96 -8.64 7.41 19.62
C ASN A 96 -8.08 7.60 18.20
N PHE A 97 -8.71 6.96 17.22
CA PHE A 97 -8.63 7.30 15.81
C PHE A 97 -9.45 8.59 15.57
N ASP A 98 -8.96 9.75 15.99
CA ASP A 98 -9.51 11.06 15.59
C ASP A 98 -8.66 11.60 14.42
N GLU A 99 -9.17 12.18 13.31
CA GLU A 99 -10.40 12.92 13.03
C GLU A 99 -11.09 12.42 11.72
N PRO A 100 -12.41 12.20 11.66
CA PRO A 100 -13.08 11.80 10.43
C PRO A 100 -12.96 12.89 9.33
N GLY A 101 -12.16 12.62 8.30
CA GLY A 101 -12.09 13.45 7.09
C GLY A 101 -10.73 14.08 6.78
N ASP A 102 -9.71 13.81 7.60
CA ASP A 102 -8.35 14.22 7.28
C ASP A 102 -7.73 13.24 6.25
N PRO A 103 -7.23 13.71 5.09
CA PRO A 103 -6.44 12.89 4.18
C PRO A 103 -5.24 12.18 4.85
N ARG A 104 -4.81 12.64 6.03
CA ARG A 104 -3.73 12.08 6.87
C ARG A 104 -4.17 10.86 7.71
N ASP A 105 -5.47 10.64 7.89
CA ASP A 105 -6.03 9.60 8.76
C ASP A 105 -6.25 8.27 8.04
N ASP A 106 -5.19 7.75 7.44
CA ASP A 106 -5.16 6.40 6.88
C ASP A 106 -4.75 5.39 7.96
N SER A 107 -5.76 4.88 8.68
CA SER A 107 -5.66 3.77 9.63
C SER A 107 -5.55 2.39 8.95
N SER A 108 -5.33 2.33 7.64
CA SER A 108 -5.20 1.06 6.92
C SER A 108 -4.14 0.14 7.54
N SER A 109 -4.42 -1.15 7.42
CA SER A 109 -3.46 -2.20 7.75
C SER A 109 -2.68 -2.62 6.52
N SER A 110 -1.54 -3.27 6.73
CA SER A 110 -0.78 -3.96 5.67
C SER A 110 -0.44 -5.35 6.14
N ALA A 111 -0.70 -6.34 5.29
CA ALA A 111 -0.62 -7.74 5.64
C ALA A 111 0.36 -8.48 4.75
N ILE A 112 1.00 -9.51 5.33
CA ILE A 112 1.71 -10.56 4.59
C ILE A 112 1.33 -11.92 5.19
N VAL A 113 1.32 -12.95 4.35
CA VAL A 113 1.10 -14.34 4.77
C VAL A 113 2.13 -15.23 4.11
N GLU A 114 2.58 -16.25 4.81
CA GLU A 114 3.52 -17.25 4.32
C GLU A 114 2.79 -18.52 3.88
N SER A 115 3.43 -19.33 3.04
CA SER A 115 2.90 -20.65 2.62
C SER A 115 2.74 -21.61 3.81
N GLY A 116 3.53 -21.44 4.88
CA GLY A 116 3.37 -22.18 6.13
C GLY A 116 2.24 -21.70 7.05
N GLY A 117 1.51 -20.65 6.68
CA GLY A 117 0.34 -20.13 7.43
C GLY A 117 0.68 -19.13 8.54
N ARG A 118 1.97 -18.91 8.83
CA ARG A 118 2.42 -17.75 9.62
C ARG A 118 2.08 -16.47 8.85
N ALA A 119 1.66 -15.43 9.57
CA ALA A 119 1.24 -14.19 8.97
C ALA A 119 1.59 -12.98 9.85
N PHE A 120 1.67 -11.82 9.24
CA PHE A 120 1.95 -10.56 9.92
C PHE A 120 1.02 -9.47 9.43
N VAL A 121 0.61 -8.61 10.35
CA VAL A 121 -0.18 -7.42 10.05
C VAL A 121 0.48 -6.23 10.74
N ALA A 122 0.87 -5.25 9.94
CA ALA A 122 1.23 -3.92 10.42
C ALA A 122 -0.03 -3.04 10.41
N TYR A 123 -0.26 -2.30 11.48
CA TYR A 123 -1.40 -1.41 11.60
C TYR A 123 -1.07 -0.19 12.44
N SER A 124 -1.85 0.87 12.27
CA SER A 124 -1.71 2.10 13.05
C SER A 124 -2.58 2.03 14.30
N THR A 125 -2.08 2.52 15.43
CA THR A 125 -2.87 2.98 16.58
C THR A 125 -2.96 4.51 16.53
N VAL A 126 -3.38 5.18 17.62
CA VAL A 126 -3.41 6.66 17.68
C VAL A 126 -2.07 7.31 17.41
N GLN A 127 -0.98 6.69 17.85
CA GLN A 127 0.34 7.31 17.81
C GLN A 127 1.38 6.44 17.11
N GLU A 128 1.17 5.12 17.07
CA GLU A 128 2.22 4.18 16.71
C GLU A 128 1.83 3.25 15.56
N ILE A 129 2.83 2.66 14.90
CA ILE A 129 2.67 1.48 14.07
C ILE A 129 3.02 0.24 14.90
N VAL A 130 2.11 -0.72 14.91
CA VAL A 130 2.28 -2.01 15.59
C VAL A 130 2.36 -3.13 14.58
N LEU A 131 3.24 -4.10 14.82
CA LEU A 131 3.32 -5.36 14.10
C LEU A 131 2.72 -6.48 14.94
N ALA A 132 1.65 -7.10 14.47
CA ALA A 132 1.12 -8.33 15.04
C ALA A 132 1.56 -9.54 14.22
N ARG A 133 1.77 -10.68 14.91
CA ARG A 133 2.07 -11.96 14.28
C ARG A 133 1.05 -13.03 14.63
N ARG A 134 0.59 -13.73 13.59
CA ARG A 134 -0.09 -15.00 13.66
C ARG A 134 0.92 -16.13 13.49
N ASP A 135 0.97 -17.07 14.42
CA ASP A 135 1.84 -18.25 14.29
C ASP A 135 1.25 -19.33 13.36
N VAL A 136 2.00 -20.40 13.15
CA VAL A 136 1.58 -21.54 12.31
C VAL A 136 0.44 -22.37 12.93
N ALA A 137 0.28 -22.32 14.26
CA ALA A 137 -0.84 -22.93 14.96
C ALA A 137 -2.14 -22.10 14.82
N GLY A 138 -2.00 -20.88 14.31
CA GLY A 138 -3.06 -19.95 14.02
C GLY A 138 -3.41 -19.00 15.14
N MET A 139 -2.57 -18.85 16.14
CA MET A 139 -2.79 -17.93 17.24
C MET A 139 -2.11 -16.59 16.95
N TRP A 140 -2.75 -15.48 17.31
CA TRP A 140 -2.13 -14.15 17.36
C TRP A 140 -1.35 -14.02 18.67
N VAL A 141 -0.02 -14.16 18.61
CA VAL A 141 0.80 -14.46 19.79
C VAL A 141 1.70 -13.32 20.26
N SER A 142 1.93 -12.30 19.42
CA SER A 142 2.90 -11.24 19.72
C SER A 142 2.59 -9.95 18.99
N ARG A 143 2.87 -8.83 19.65
CA ARG A 143 2.75 -7.46 19.12
C ARG A 143 3.99 -6.66 19.47
N THR A 144 4.48 -5.88 18.53
CA THR A 144 5.67 -5.04 18.68
C THR A 144 5.40 -3.65 18.13
N GLU A 145 5.59 -2.61 18.95
CA GLU A 145 5.59 -1.22 18.50
C GLU A 145 6.86 -0.96 17.67
N MET A 146 6.68 -0.42 16.45
CA MET A 146 7.74 -0.24 15.46
C MET A 146 8.15 1.22 15.29
N SER A 147 7.20 2.14 15.39
CA SER A 147 7.52 3.55 15.49
C SER A 147 8.05 3.81 16.90
N LEU A 148 9.30 4.26 16.97
CA LEU A 148 9.95 4.64 18.22
C LEU A 148 10.05 6.17 18.27
N ASN A 149 10.19 6.74 19.46
CA ASN A 149 10.34 8.19 19.68
C ASN A 149 9.12 9.05 19.31
N ASN A 150 7.92 8.47 19.29
CA ASN A 150 6.66 9.22 19.16
C ASN A 150 6.12 9.61 20.56
N GLU A 151 7.00 9.90 21.50
CA GLU A 151 6.71 10.13 22.92
C GLU A 151 6.02 11.48 23.22
N VAL A 152 5.64 12.22 22.18
CA VAL A 152 5.04 13.56 22.27
C VAL A 152 3.61 13.49 21.77
N TRP A 153 2.69 14.16 22.47
CA TRP A 153 1.23 14.06 22.26
C TRP A 153 0.73 14.33 20.81
N TYR A 154 1.51 15.05 19.99
CA TYR A 154 1.17 15.35 18.59
C TYR A 154 1.86 14.41 17.58
N ALA A 155 2.69 13.47 18.02
CA ALA A 155 3.35 12.54 17.11
C ALA A 155 2.35 11.46 16.66
N HIS A 156 2.27 11.23 15.35
CA HIS A 156 1.36 10.27 14.76
C HIS A 156 2.09 9.48 13.68
N ALA A 157 1.97 8.16 13.72
CA ALA A 157 2.38 7.27 12.64
C ALA A 157 1.15 6.63 11.98
N ARG A 158 1.10 6.60 10.65
CA ARG A 158 -0.05 6.15 9.84
C ARG A 158 0.35 5.42 8.57
N ALA A 159 -0.62 4.81 7.89
CA ALA A 159 -0.48 4.23 6.55
C ALA A 159 0.72 3.25 6.40
N PRO A 160 0.85 2.22 7.24
CA PRO A 160 1.94 1.26 7.13
C PRO A 160 1.87 0.50 5.80
N SER A 161 3.02 0.23 5.20
CA SER A 161 3.18 -0.70 4.09
C SER A 161 4.29 -1.71 4.43
N LEU A 162 3.92 -2.99 4.49
CA LEU A 162 4.74 -4.09 5.00
C LEU A 162 5.13 -5.04 3.87
N VAL A 163 6.40 -5.44 3.83
CA VAL A 163 6.92 -6.45 2.91
C VAL A 163 7.84 -7.43 3.63
N SER A 164 8.00 -8.62 3.05
CA SER A 164 9.07 -9.56 3.39
C SER A 164 10.16 -9.51 2.31
N THR A 165 11.41 -9.49 2.74
CA THR A 165 12.59 -9.51 1.85
C THR A 165 13.14 -10.94 1.65
N GLY A 166 12.47 -11.94 2.22
CA GLY A 166 12.87 -13.35 2.18
C GLY A 166 13.10 -13.94 3.57
N GLY A 167 13.76 -15.10 3.62
CA GLY A 167 14.02 -15.81 4.88
C GLY A 167 12.73 -16.31 5.55
N ASN A 168 11.75 -16.76 4.75
CA ASN A 168 10.42 -17.14 5.21
C ASN A 168 9.72 -16.05 6.05
N GLY A 169 9.89 -14.74 5.83
CA GLY A 169 9.21 -13.73 6.67
C GLY A 169 9.93 -13.40 7.98
N ASP A 170 11.15 -13.92 8.16
CA ASP A 170 12.02 -13.49 9.26
C ASP A 170 12.63 -12.11 9.01
N ASN A 171 12.69 -11.62 7.76
CA ASN A 171 13.18 -10.28 7.43
C ASN A 171 12.04 -9.41 6.88
N LEU A 172 11.46 -8.61 7.76
CA LEU A 172 10.36 -7.72 7.44
C LEU A 172 10.86 -6.29 7.30
N VAL A 173 10.28 -5.55 6.35
CA VAL A 173 10.48 -4.11 6.23
C VAL A 173 9.12 -3.45 6.17
N VAL A 174 8.97 -2.41 6.98
CA VAL A 174 7.77 -1.57 6.99
C VAL A 174 8.18 -0.13 6.68
N VAL A 175 7.34 0.57 5.93
CA VAL A 175 7.37 2.03 5.79
C VAL A 175 6.06 2.62 6.28
N TRP A 176 6.08 3.85 6.77
CA TRP A 176 4.88 4.57 7.23
C TRP A 176 5.10 6.08 7.13
N GLN A 177 4.01 6.85 7.16
CA GLN A 177 4.09 8.31 7.29
C GLN A 177 4.07 8.70 8.77
N ASP A 178 4.88 9.67 9.16
CA ASP A 178 5.15 9.98 10.56
C ASP A 178 5.25 11.49 10.81
N TYR A 179 4.54 11.99 11.83
CA TYR A 179 4.48 13.41 12.19
C TYR A 179 5.31 13.79 13.43
N ARG A 180 6.22 12.92 13.90
CA ARG A 180 7.04 13.14 15.11
C ARG A 180 7.82 14.46 15.16
N ASN A 181 8.16 15.02 14.00
CA ASN A 181 8.97 16.23 13.88
C ASN A 181 8.17 17.48 13.49
N ARG A 182 6.84 17.45 13.65
CA ARG A 182 5.91 18.49 13.16
C ARG A 182 5.96 18.69 11.64
N ASN A 183 6.47 17.68 10.93
CA ASN A 183 6.37 17.50 9.50
C ASN A 183 6.04 16.04 9.23
N TRP A 184 5.24 15.78 8.19
CA TRP A 184 4.96 14.41 7.75
C TRP A 184 6.11 13.93 6.92
N ASP A 185 6.85 12.96 7.43
CA ASP A 185 7.98 12.31 6.78
C ASP A 185 7.69 10.82 6.58
N ILE A 186 8.37 10.17 5.65
CA ILE A 186 8.33 8.71 5.51
C ILE A 186 9.45 8.10 6.34
N TYR A 187 9.09 7.21 7.25
CA TYR A 187 10.04 6.40 8.02
C TYR A 187 9.93 4.93 7.65
N SER A 188 10.99 4.20 7.96
CA SER A 188 11.07 2.76 7.79
C SER A 188 11.70 2.08 9.00
N ALA A 189 11.37 0.81 9.20
CA ALA A 189 12.01 -0.07 10.16
C ALA A 189 12.18 -1.46 9.56
N ARG A 190 13.28 -2.12 9.94
CA ARG A 190 13.51 -3.53 9.67
C ARG A 190 13.19 -4.32 10.93
N CYS A 191 12.37 -5.36 10.80
CA CYS A 191 11.95 -6.21 11.90
C CYS A 191 12.28 -7.67 11.63
N ASN A 192 12.63 -8.38 12.70
CA ASN A 192 12.77 -9.82 12.65
C ASN A 192 11.42 -10.48 12.97
N GLY A 193 10.83 -11.21 12.03
CA GLY A 193 9.50 -11.83 12.20
C GLY A 193 9.48 -13.04 13.15
N ALA A 194 10.63 -13.67 13.39
CA ALA A 194 10.75 -14.79 14.33
C ALA A 194 10.82 -14.31 15.79
N THR A 195 11.66 -13.31 16.05
CA THR A 195 11.84 -12.73 17.40
C THR A 195 10.89 -11.57 17.70
N MET A 196 10.23 -11.03 16.67
CA MET A 196 9.35 -9.86 16.76
C MET A 196 10.08 -8.63 17.31
N THR A 197 11.33 -8.42 16.90
CA THR A 197 12.16 -7.28 17.31
C THR A 197 12.46 -6.38 16.12
N CYS A 198 12.33 -5.06 16.29
CA CYS A 198 12.60 -4.07 15.25
C CYS A 198 13.89 -3.30 15.51
N ARG A 199 14.57 -2.92 14.43
CA ARG A 199 15.74 -2.04 14.47
C ARG A 199 15.31 -0.58 14.55
N ALA A 200 16.29 0.30 14.78
CA ALA A 200 16.09 1.74 14.76
C ALA A 200 15.49 2.23 13.43
N ASN A 201 14.65 3.26 13.55
CA ASN A 201 13.87 3.84 12.47
C ASN A 201 14.78 4.66 11.55
N VAL A 202 14.54 4.61 10.23
CA VAL A 202 15.30 5.34 9.22
C VAL A 202 14.35 6.24 8.43
N LYS A 203 14.62 7.54 8.38
CA LYS A 203 13.91 8.49 7.51
C LYS A 203 14.25 8.17 6.04
N VAL A 204 13.22 7.98 5.21
CA VAL A 204 13.32 7.53 3.81
C VAL A 204 13.41 8.72 2.85
N ASN A 205 12.64 9.77 3.12
CA ASN A 205 12.68 11.01 2.35
C ASN A 205 13.87 11.89 2.74
N ASN A 206 14.36 12.68 1.78
CA ASN A 206 15.51 13.57 1.89
C ASN A 206 15.15 15.04 1.58
N ASP A 207 13.89 15.41 1.76
CA ASP A 207 13.44 16.79 1.56
C ASP A 207 14.14 17.73 2.57
N PRO A 208 14.32 19.01 2.20
CA PRO A 208 14.97 20.00 3.07
C PRO A 208 14.04 20.54 4.17
N GLY A 209 12.80 20.08 4.26
CA GLY A 209 11.81 20.56 5.21
C GLY A 209 12.16 20.21 6.64
N THR A 210 12.29 21.24 7.47
CA THR A 210 12.29 21.08 8.93
C THR A 210 11.20 21.95 9.54
N GLY A 211 10.38 21.39 10.42
CA GLY A 211 9.32 22.11 11.14
C GLY A 211 8.00 22.22 10.37
N MET A 212 7.24 23.28 10.65
CA MET A 212 5.84 23.44 10.18
C MET A 212 5.67 23.85 8.70
N SER A 213 6.74 23.81 7.89
CA SER A 213 6.61 24.09 6.46
C SER A 213 5.98 22.87 5.79
N ALA A 214 4.88 23.06 5.04
CA ALA A 214 4.03 21.98 4.55
C ALA A 214 4.64 21.23 3.33
N VAL A 215 5.81 20.63 3.53
CA VAL A 215 6.44 19.70 2.61
C VAL A 215 6.18 18.29 3.09
N TRP A 216 4.90 17.94 3.15
CA TRP A 216 4.42 16.66 3.65
C TRP A 216 4.78 15.52 2.72
N GLN A 217 5.09 14.36 3.28
CA GLN A 217 5.19 13.09 2.58
C GLN A 217 4.14 12.11 3.13
N LEU A 218 3.25 11.64 2.24
CA LEU A 218 2.04 10.91 2.61
C LEU A 218 1.86 9.65 1.75
N ARG A 219 1.04 8.72 2.27
CA ARG A 219 0.59 7.50 1.61
C ARG A 219 1.71 6.65 1.01
N PRO A 220 2.71 6.25 1.82
CA PRO A 220 3.79 5.43 1.32
C PRO A 220 3.27 4.05 0.88
N ARG A 221 3.89 3.51 -0.16
CA ARG A 221 3.76 2.12 -0.60
C ARG A 221 5.13 1.50 -0.79
N LEU A 222 5.24 0.21 -0.47
CA LEU A 222 6.50 -0.53 -0.46
C LEU A 222 6.34 -1.86 -1.18
N VAL A 223 7.32 -2.21 -2.02
CA VAL A 223 7.48 -3.56 -2.54
C VAL A 223 8.93 -4.02 -2.46
N ALA A 224 9.12 -5.33 -2.38
CA ALA A 224 10.43 -5.98 -2.31
C ALA A 224 10.59 -7.04 -3.39
N LYS A 225 11.82 -7.15 -3.92
CA LYS A 225 12.31 -8.29 -4.69
C LYS A 225 13.64 -8.72 -4.07
N GLY A 226 13.58 -9.67 -3.15
CA GLY A 226 14.72 -9.97 -2.28
C GLY A 226 15.10 -8.74 -1.44
N ASN A 227 16.38 -8.35 -1.46
CA ASN A 227 16.89 -7.17 -0.76
C ASN A 227 16.73 -5.85 -1.56
N SER A 228 16.20 -5.89 -2.78
CA SER A 228 15.89 -4.70 -3.57
C SER A 228 14.48 -4.22 -3.26
N LEU A 229 14.37 -3.04 -2.64
CA LEU A 229 13.10 -2.43 -2.26
C LEU A 229 12.91 -1.10 -2.98
N ILE A 230 11.65 -0.76 -3.22
CA ILE A 230 11.24 0.57 -3.66
C ILE A 230 10.10 1.05 -2.77
N ALA A 231 10.28 2.23 -2.20
CA ALA A 231 9.23 2.97 -1.52
C ALA A 231 8.78 4.10 -2.44
N VAL A 232 7.46 4.32 -2.54
CA VAL A 232 6.86 5.46 -3.27
C VAL A 232 5.87 6.19 -2.38
N TRP A 233 5.73 7.50 -2.55
CA TRP A 233 4.84 8.32 -1.73
C TRP A 233 4.39 9.58 -2.48
N GLU A 234 3.38 10.25 -1.93
CA GLU A 234 3.00 11.60 -2.31
C GLU A 234 3.88 12.62 -1.61
N ASP A 235 4.43 13.57 -2.36
CA ASP A 235 5.40 14.53 -1.87
C ASP A 235 4.99 15.95 -2.22
N HIS A 236 4.85 16.78 -1.20
CA HIS A 236 4.43 18.16 -1.34
C HIS A 236 5.62 19.15 -1.45
N ARG A 237 6.86 18.67 -1.63
CA ARG A 237 8.05 19.53 -1.65
C ARG A 237 8.11 20.55 -2.78
N ASP A 238 7.60 20.22 -3.97
CA ASP A 238 7.72 21.10 -5.15
C ASP A 238 6.51 22.03 -5.30
N GLY A 239 5.33 21.53 -4.95
CA GLY A 239 4.04 22.18 -5.19
C GLY A 239 3.27 22.64 -3.95
N GLY A 240 3.73 22.24 -2.76
CA GLY A 240 2.99 22.46 -1.52
C GLY A 240 1.73 21.61 -1.41
N THR A 241 0.84 21.96 -0.47
CA THR A 241 -0.34 21.15 -0.10
C THR A 241 -1.36 20.95 -1.23
N SER A 242 -1.34 21.80 -2.26
CA SER A 242 -2.30 21.78 -3.36
C SER A 242 -1.81 21.04 -4.62
N THR A 243 -0.52 20.74 -4.73
CA THR A 243 0.06 20.05 -5.89
C THR A 243 1.12 19.03 -5.45
N PRO A 244 0.70 17.95 -4.73
CA PRO A 244 1.59 16.82 -4.45
C PRO A 244 2.12 16.18 -5.73
N HIS A 245 3.31 15.59 -5.66
CA HIS A 245 3.92 14.82 -6.74
C HIS A 245 4.35 13.45 -6.26
N ILE A 246 4.49 12.51 -7.18
CA ILE A 246 4.90 11.14 -6.81
C ILE A 246 6.43 11.05 -6.77
N TYR A 247 6.96 10.63 -5.63
CA TYR A 247 8.38 10.39 -5.43
C TYR A 247 8.66 8.94 -5.04
N ALA A 248 9.88 8.50 -5.31
CA ALA A 248 10.37 7.18 -5.00
C ALA A 248 11.76 7.21 -4.34
N SER A 249 12.07 6.20 -3.53
CA SER A 249 13.44 5.88 -3.12
C SER A 249 13.67 4.37 -3.19
N PHE A 250 14.90 4.01 -3.53
CA PHE A 250 15.33 2.63 -3.67
C PHE A 250 16.23 2.24 -2.50
N SER A 251 16.11 0.99 -2.07
CA SER A 251 17.05 0.36 -1.14
C SER A 251 17.60 -0.91 -1.77
N ALA A 252 18.92 -1.08 -1.72
CA ALA A 252 19.61 -2.28 -2.22
C ALA A 252 20.04 -3.24 -1.09
N ASP A 253 19.80 -2.86 0.17
CA ASP A 253 20.33 -3.52 1.37
C ASP A 253 19.22 -3.97 2.33
N GLY A 254 18.03 -4.26 1.79
CA GLY A 254 16.92 -4.76 2.59
C GLY A 254 16.28 -3.69 3.49
N GLY A 255 16.34 -2.42 3.11
CA GLY A 255 15.82 -1.29 3.90
C GLY A 255 16.76 -0.84 5.03
N ALA A 256 18.06 -1.15 4.95
CA ALA A 256 19.03 -0.64 5.93
C ALA A 256 19.41 0.82 5.63
N SER A 257 19.45 1.18 4.34
CA SER A 257 19.60 2.53 3.85
C SER A 257 18.73 2.76 2.61
N TRP A 258 18.48 4.04 2.31
CA TRP A 258 17.64 4.50 1.22
C TRP A 258 18.42 5.49 0.35
N GLY A 259 18.29 5.36 -0.96
CA GLY A 259 18.93 6.25 -1.92
C GLY A 259 18.27 7.62 -2.02
N THR A 260 18.88 8.48 -2.83
CA THR A 260 18.31 9.79 -3.18
C THR A 260 16.90 9.64 -3.73
N ASN A 261 15.99 10.52 -3.31
CA ASN A 261 14.62 10.50 -3.81
C ASN A 261 14.56 10.91 -5.28
N VAL A 262 13.75 10.22 -6.06
CA VAL A 262 13.57 10.46 -7.50
C VAL A 262 12.10 10.70 -7.77
N ARG A 263 11.79 11.80 -8.47
CA ARG A 263 10.43 12.12 -8.89
C ARG A 263 9.98 11.17 -10.01
N VAL A 264 8.77 10.64 -9.88
CA VAL A 264 8.17 9.64 -10.78
C VAL A 264 7.32 10.30 -11.86
N ASP A 265 6.52 11.30 -11.48
CA ASP A 265 5.66 12.03 -12.40
C ASP A 265 6.40 13.18 -13.10
N VAL A 266 5.70 13.83 -14.04
CA VAL A 266 6.22 14.98 -14.80
C VAL A 266 5.19 16.10 -14.86
N GLY A 267 5.65 17.34 -15.06
CA GLY A 267 4.79 18.52 -15.16
C GLY A 267 4.39 19.09 -13.81
N ASN A 268 3.25 19.79 -13.75
CA ASN A 268 2.79 20.49 -12.52
C ASN A 268 1.43 19.98 -12.03
N ASP A 269 0.86 18.96 -12.68
CA ASP A 269 -0.40 18.37 -12.27
C ASP A 269 -0.20 17.54 -11.00
N PRO A 270 -1.09 17.64 -10.00
CA PRO A 270 -1.04 16.82 -8.81
C PRO A 270 -1.05 15.32 -9.10
N GLY A 271 -0.17 14.59 -8.41
CA GLY A 271 -0.12 13.14 -8.33
C GLY A 271 -0.50 12.64 -6.94
N THR A 272 -1.46 11.72 -6.83
CA THR A 272 -1.89 11.13 -5.55
C THR A 272 -2.06 9.62 -5.61
N ASN A 273 -2.25 8.99 -4.45
CA ASN A 273 -2.57 7.58 -4.27
C ASN A 273 -1.66 6.63 -5.07
N PRO A 274 -0.32 6.70 -4.88
CA PRO A 274 0.60 5.87 -5.62
C PRO A 274 0.43 4.39 -5.24
N SER A 275 0.76 3.51 -6.18
CA SER A 275 0.94 2.07 -5.98
C SER A 275 2.15 1.61 -6.77
N VAL A 276 2.84 0.57 -6.30
CA VAL A 276 4.11 0.10 -6.89
C VAL A 276 4.15 -1.42 -6.92
N ALA A 277 4.75 -1.98 -7.97
CA ALA A 277 5.00 -3.42 -8.11
C ALA A 277 6.25 -3.68 -8.94
N TYR A 278 6.88 -4.84 -8.72
CA TYR A 278 7.95 -5.33 -9.58
C TYR A 278 7.41 -6.23 -10.70
N GLU A 279 7.92 -6.04 -11.91
CA GLU A 279 7.89 -7.09 -12.93
C GLU A 279 8.73 -8.30 -12.49
N PRO A 280 8.41 -9.53 -12.96
CA PRO A 280 9.26 -10.70 -12.80
C PRO A 280 10.75 -10.48 -13.14
N ASN A 281 11.05 -9.67 -14.16
CA ASN A 281 12.43 -9.31 -14.53
C ASN A 281 13.11 -8.36 -13.51
N GLY A 282 12.36 -7.76 -12.57
CA GLY A 282 12.86 -6.85 -11.53
C GLY A 282 12.74 -5.36 -11.84
N GLN A 283 12.06 -4.99 -12.93
CA GLN A 283 11.78 -3.60 -13.25
C GLN A 283 10.52 -3.12 -12.52
N PRO A 284 10.58 -2.07 -11.69
CA PRO A 284 9.41 -1.57 -11.00
C PRO A 284 8.52 -0.71 -11.90
N TRP A 285 7.21 -0.84 -11.67
CA TRP A 285 6.17 0.05 -12.17
C TRP A 285 5.56 0.80 -11.00
N VAL A 286 5.28 2.08 -11.25
CA VAL A 286 4.52 2.93 -10.33
C VAL A 286 3.28 3.41 -11.06
N VAL A 287 2.15 3.37 -10.38
CA VAL A 287 0.88 3.93 -10.85
C VAL A 287 0.32 4.92 -9.85
N TRP A 288 -0.39 5.92 -10.33
CA TRP A 288 -0.94 6.99 -9.49
C TRP A 288 -2.15 7.64 -10.15
N GLU A 289 -2.86 8.43 -9.35
CA GLU A 289 -3.91 9.34 -9.78
C GLU A 289 -3.28 10.67 -10.21
N ARG A 290 -3.53 11.09 -11.45
CA ARG A 290 -3.14 12.42 -11.96
C ARG A 290 -4.38 13.30 -12.03
N HIS A 291 -4.32 14.47 -11.41
CA HIS A 291 -5.39 15.46 -11.45
C HIS A 291 -4.99 16.61 -12.38
N VAL A 292 -5.71 16.80 -13.49
CA VAL A 292 -5.35 17.83 -14.47
C VAL A 292 -5.67 19.23 -13.92
N GLY A 293 -4.65 20.07 -13.79
CA GLY A 293 -4.75 21.47 -13.36
C GLY A 293 -4.80 21.67 -11.84
N GLU A 294 -5.67 20.96 -11.12
CA GLU A 294 -5.86 21.13 -9.67
C GLU A 294 -6.21 19.82 -8.95
N LEU A 295 -5.87 19.72 -7.66
CA LEU A 295 -6.04 18.50 -6.86
C LEU A 295 -7.51 18.05 -6.72
N THR A 296 -8.46 18.98 -6.85
CA THR A 296 -9.90 18.71 -6.78
C THR A 296 -10.48 18.19 -8.10
N ALA A 297 -9.72 18.25 -9.19
CA ALA A 297 -10.15 17.75 -10.49
C ALA A 297 -10.32 16.22 -10.47
N PRO A 298 -11.21 15.67 -11.32
CA PRO A 298 -11.25 14.22 -11.55
C PRO A 298 -9.87 13.68 -11.93
N ALA A 299 -9.51 12.54 -11.34
CA ALA A 299 -8.24 11.89 -11.61
C ALA A 299 -8.32 10.93 -12.81
N ASP A 300 -7.24 10.92 -13.58
CA ASP A 300 -6.89 9.88 -14.53
C ASP A 300 -5.80 8.97 -13.93
N ILE A 301 -5.74 7.71 -14.33
CA ILE A 301 -4.70 6.79 -13.87
C ILE A 301 -3.51 6.83 -14.81
N TYR A 302 -2.34 7.12 -14.25
CA TYR A 302 -1.06 7.12 -14.96
C TYR A 302 -0.12 6.06 -14.42
N ALA A 303 0.82 5.65 -15.26
CA ALA A 303 1.87 4.71 -14.90
C ALA A 303 3.22 5.11 -15.50
N ALA A 304 4.30 4.80 -14.79
CA ALA A 304 5.67 4.92 -15.28
C ALA A 304 6.48 3.70 -14.85
N LYS A 305 7.42 3.30 -15.70
CA LYS A 305 8.32 2.17 -15.50
C LYS A 305 9.73 2.67 -15.25
N TRP A 306 10.47 2.03 -14.35
CA TRP A 306 11.89 2.31 -14.18
C TRP A 306 12.72 1.51 -15.18
N ASN A 307 13.50 2.20 -16.00
CA ASN A 307 14.33 1.58 -17.04
C ASN A 307 15.76 1.22 -16.59
N GLY A 308 16.08 1.45 -15.30
CA GLY A 308 17.42 1.22 -14.74
C GLY A 308 18.21 2.50 -14.47
N ALA A 309 17.83 3.62 -15.10
CA ALA A 309 18.48 4.93 -14.92
C ALA A 309 17.48 6.04 -14.60
N ALA A 310 16.28 6.00 -15.17
CA ALA A 310 15.22 6.97 -14.96
C ALA A 310 13.83 6.31 -15.05
N TRP A 311 12.80 7.06 -14.68
CA TRP A 311 11.43 6.72 -15.02
C TRP A 311 11.18 7.02 -16.51
N ASP A 312 10.57 6.07 -17.20
CA ASP A 312 10.05 6.29 -18.55
C ASP A 312 8.92 7.34 -18.52
N MET A 313 8.64 7.94 -19.68
CA MET A 313 7.56 8.92 -19.81
C MET A 313 6.23 8.32 -19.31
N PRO A 314 5.51 9.01 -18.40
CA PRO A 314 4.23 8.52 -17.90
C PRO A 314 3.19 8.28 -18.99
N ILE A 315 2.50 7.15 -18.91
CA ILE A 315 1.42 6.76 -19.81
C ILE A 315 0.08 6.72 -19.07
N ARG A 316 -1.00 7.19 -19.72
CA ARG A 316 -2.37 7.05 -19.20
C ARG A 316 -2.84 5.60 -19.37
N MET A 317 -3.35 5.01 -18.29
CA MET A 317 -3.73 3.60 -18.22
C MET A 317 -5.25 3.38 -18.30
N ASP A 318 -6.04 4.36 -17.89
CA ASP A 318 -7.48 4.27 -17.98
C ASP A 318 -8.02 4.69 -19.36
N LYS A 319 -9.21 4.20 -19.68
CA LYS A 319 -10.02 4.64 -20.83
C LYS A 319 -11.26 5.41 -20.37
N ALA A 320 -11.21 5.98 -19.16
CA ALA A 320 -12.33 6.72 -18.61
C ALA A 320 -12.59 7.96 -19.50
N PRO A 321 -13.86 8.25 -19.86
CA PRO A 321 -14.18 9.53 -20.48
C PRO A 321 -13.79 10.68 -19.54
N ASP A 322 -13.36 11.81 -20.10
CA ASP A 322 -13.02 13.01 -19.33
C ASP A 322 -14.17 13.36 -18.36
N GLY A 323 -13.82 13.64 -17.10
CA GLY A 323 -14.79 14.00 -16.05
C GLY A 323 -15.36 12.83 -15.23
N LYS A 324 -14.94 11.58 -15.46
CA LYS A 324 -15.24 10.44 -14.57
C LYS A 324 -14.08 10.20 -13.60
N ARG A 325 -14.41 9.83 -12.35
CA ARG A 325 -13.41 9.60 -11.30
C ARG A 325 -12.86 8.19 -11.37
N ALA A 326 -11.56 8.06 -11.60
CA ALA A 326 -10.78 6.87 -11.31
C ALA A 326 -10.00 7.07 -10.01
N GLY A 327 -9.95 6.08 -9.11
CA GLY A 327 -9.13 6.20 -7.90
C GLY A 327 -8.91 4.92 -7.11
N LYS A 328 -8.09 4.99 -6.06
CA LYS A 328 -7.57 3.86 -5.26
C LYS A 328 -6.85 2.83 -6.12
N THR A 329 -5.71 3.24 -6.67
CA THR A 329 -4.92 2.39 -7.55
C THR A 329 -4.30 1.21 -6.79
N ALA A 330 -4.30 0.04 -7.43
CA ALA A 330 -3.47 -1.09 -7.03
C ALA A 330 -2.86 -1.71 -8.28
N VAL A 331 -1.57 -2.04 -8.22
CA VAL A 331 -0.87 -2.74 -9.30
C VAL A 331 -0.40 -4.11 -8.83
N ALA A 332 -0.66 -5.13 -9.65
CA ALA A 332 -0.10 -6.47 -9.48
C ALA A 332 0.48 -6.92 -10.82
N VAL A 333 1.66 -7.54 -10.83
CA VAL A 333 2.25 -8.09 -12.07
C VAL A 333 2.29 -9.60 -11.97
N ASN A 334 1.78 -10.31 -12.97
CA ASN A 334 1.85 -11.78 -12.98
C ASN A 334 3.20 -12.30 -13.50
N ALA A 335 3.40 -13.62 -13.38
CA ALA A 335 4.60 -14.32 -13.83
C ALA A 335 4.90 -14.17 -15.34
N ASN A 336 3.92 -13.71 -16.13
CA ASN A 336 4.04 -13.50 -17.58
C ASN A 336 4.29 -12.01 -17.94
N ASN A 337 4.69 -11.17 -16.97
CA ASN A 337 4.88 -9.72 -17.12
C ASN A 337 3.60 -8.94 -17.47
N ALA A 338 2.40 -9.49 -17.27
CA ALA A 338 1.19 -8.71 -17.40
C ALA A 338 0.95 -7.92 -16.11
N ALA A 339 0.97 -6.59 -16.21
CA ALA A 339 0.58 -5.70 -15.12
C ALA A 339 -0.95 -5.52 -15.12
N PHE A 340 -1.57 -5.80 -13.98
CA PHE A 340 -2.97 -5.62 -13.69
C PHE A 340 -3.12 -4.37 -12.84
N PHE A 341 -3.97 -3.46 -13.29
CA PHE A 341 -4.25 -2.21 -12.63
C PHE A 341 -5.71 -2.23 -12.19
N CYS A 342 -5.94 -2.22 -10.89
CA CYS A 342 -7.28 -2.02 -10.36
C CYS A 342 -7.54 -0.53 -10.25
N VAL A 343 -8.65 -0.11 -10.84
CA VAL A 343 -9.13 1.27 -10.82
C VAL A 343 -10.51 1.27 -10.19
N GLY A 344 -10.64 1.88 -9.01
CA GLY A 344 -11.94 2.11 -8.39
C GLY A 344 -12.65 3.26 -9.11
N GLY A 345 -13.72 2.98 -9.83
CA GLY A 345 -14.62 4.01 -10.37
C GLY A 345 -15.85 4.16 -9.48
N ARG A 346 -16.21 5.39 -9.08
CA ARG A 346 -17.60 5.70 -8.69
C ARG A 346 -18.34 6.16 -9.95
N ALA A 347 -19.38 5.43 -10.34
CA ALA A 347 -20.23 5.75 -11.50
C ALA A 347 -21.00 7.06 -11.29
#